data_AF-A0A9K3GF62-F1
#
_entry.id   AF-A0A9K3GF62-F1
#
_cell.length_a   1.000
_cell.length_b   1.000
_cell.length_c   1.000
_cell.angle_alpha   90.00
_cell.angle_beta   90.00
_cell.angle_gamma   90.00
#
_symmetry.space_group_name_H-M   'P 1'
#
loop_
_entity.id
_entity.type
_entity.pdbx_description
1 polymer ?
#
loop_
_entity_poly.entity_id
_entity_poly.type
_entity_poly.pdbx_seq_one_letter_code
_entity_poly.pdbx_strand_id
1 'polypeptide(L)'
;MISKDVLYNYLEANTRVPWDDLKYMFCDILYGGHIGDDWDRRLMRAFMDSLMDDDLFEDKYLAPGFLAPGGQMTLAEYKTYISEQMPPENPYLFGLHPNSEISFLTDQANTLLSTVFEMQPRSGGTSDGASREDVIKESLTDILDALPENFDMLDITERIEERTPYVSVCLQECQRMNMLLGEMRLSLQELALGLKGDLTISEGMELLMDGLFMSRVPDCWANVAYPSYK
;
A
#
# COMPACT_ATOMS: atom_id res chain seq x y z
N MET A 1 -4.95 20.64 -20.90
CA MET A 1 -5.38 21.65 -21.89
C MET A 1 -5.81 22.95 -21.22
N ILE A 2 -6.61 22.89 -20.15
CA ILE A 2 -7.03 24.09 -19.39
C ILE A 2 -5.85 24.78 -18.69
N SER A 3 -4.89 24.03 -18.13
CA SER A 3 -3.73 24.56 -17.40
C SER A 3 -2.83 25.48 -18.25
N LYS A 4 -2.54 25.10 -19.50
CA LYS A 4 -1.71 25.91 -20.41
C LYS A 4 -2.38 27.23 -20.79
N ASP A 5 -3.70 27.22 -20.99
CA ASP A 5 -4.47 28.38 -21.45
C ASP A 5 -4.60 29.39 -20.30
N VAL A 6 -4.83 28.89 -19.08
CA VAL A 6 -4.79 29.70 -17.84
C VAL A 6 -3.42 30.33 -17.65
N LEU A 7 -2.34 29.55 -17.79
CA LEU A 7 -0.98 30.08 -17.69
C LEU A 7 -0.73 31.22 -18.70
N TYR A 8 -1.09 31.00 -19.96
CA TYR A 8 -0.91 32.00 -21.02
C TYR A 8 -1.63 33.31 -20.71
N ASN A 9 -2.90 33.23 -20.28
CA ASN A 9 -3.69 34.40 -19.94
C ASN A 9 -3.10 35.18 -18.75
N TYR A 10 -2.61 34.49 -17.73
CA TYR A 10 -2.00 35.13 -16.55
C TYR A 10 -0.65 35.78 -16.87
N LEU A 11 0.13 35.18 -17.78
CA LEU A 11 1.41 35.73 -18.22
C LEU A 11 1.26 36.92 -19.18
N GLU A 12 0.23 36.93 -20.04
CA GLU A 12 -0.05 38.08 -20.90
C GLU A 12 -0.62 39.29 -20.13
N ALA A 13 -1.40 39.03 -19.08
CA ALA A 13 -2.06 40.08 -18.30
C ALA A 13 -1.12 40.82 -17.33
N ASN A 14 0.03 40.24 -16.98
CA ASN A 14 0.93 40.76 -15.95
C ASN A 14 2.35 40.96 -16.48
N THR A 15 2.97 42.09 -16.13
CA THR A 15 4.37 42.39 -16.53
C THR A 15 5.41 41.62 -15.72
N ARG A 16 5.05 41.16 -14.51
CA ARG A 16 5.84 40.26 -13.67
C ARG A 16 5.06 38.97 -13.44
N VAL A 17 5.75 37.83 -13.42
CA VAL A 17 5.13 36.52 -13.16
C VAL A 17 4.58 36.48 -11.73
N PRO A 18 3.25 36.29 -11.54
CA PRO A 18 2.66 36.17 -10.20
C PRO A 18 2.74 34.72 -9.72
N TRP A 19 3.89 34.32 -9.16
CA TRP A 19 4.14 32.93 -8.76
C TRP A 19 3.15 32.41 -7.72
N ASP A 20 2.79 33.21 -6.71
CA ASP A 20 1.86 32.81 -5.66
C ASP A 20 0.46 32.49 -6.21
N ASP A 21 -0.03 33.32 -7.13
CA ASP A 21 -1.33 33.10 -7.78
C ASP A 21 -1.30 31.87 -8.68
N LEU A 22 -0.21 31.66 -9.43
CA LEU A 22 -0.04 30.47 -10.27
C LEU A 22 0.03 29.19 -9.44
N LYS A 23 0.80 29.21 -8.35
CA LYS A 23 0.91 28.08 -7.41
C LYS A 23 -0.44 27.76 -6.79
N TYR A 24 -1.20 28.77 -6.36
CA TYR A 24 -2.55 28.59 -5.84
C TYR A 24 -3.50 28.00 -6.90
N MET A 25 -3.51 28.56 -8.11
CA MET A 25 -4.33 28.06 -9.22
C MET A 25 -4.01 26.61 -9.59
N PHE A 26 -2.74 26.22 -9.64
CA PHE A 26 -2.34 24.84 -9.96
C PHE A 26 -2.57 23.89 -8.78
N CYS A 27 -2.06 24.22 -7.59
CA CYS A 27 -2.10 23.31 -6.44
C CYS A 27 -3.49 23.13 -5.85
N ASP A 28 -4.29 24.19 -5.77
CA ASP A 28 -5.55 24.17 -5.01
C ASP A 28 -6.77 24.06 -5.91
N ILE A 29 -6.76 24.72 -7.08
CA ILE A 29 -7.94 24.78 -7.97
C ILE A 29 -7.88 23.68 -9.03
N LEU A 30 -6.80 23.60 -9.81
CA LEU A 30 -6.73 22.67 -10.95
C LEU A 30 -6.44 21.23 -10.51
N TYR A 31 -5.38 21.02 -9.73
CA TYR A 31 -4.99 19.69 -9.27
C TYR A 31 -5.50 19.38 -7.87
N GLY A 32 -5.72 20.39 -7.03
CA GLY A 32 -6.17 20.22 -5.64
C GLY A 32 -7.55 19.58 -5.51
N GLY A 33 -8.44 19.76 -6.49
CA GLY A 33 -9.73 19.08 -6.54
C GLY A 33 -9.65 17.57 -6.79
N HIS A 34 -8.51 17.08 -7.30
CA HIS A 34 -8.25 15.65 -7.49
C HIS A 34 -7.52 15.01 -6.30
N ILE A 35 -7.00 15.82 -5.38
CA ILE A 35 -6.28 15.35 -4.20
C ILE A 35 -7.21 15.40 -2.99
N GLY A 36 -7.57 14.21 -2.49
CA GLY A 36 -8.41 14.06 -1.32
C GLY A 36 -7.66 14.22 0.01
N ASP A 37 -6.37 13.90 0.06
CA ASP A 37 -5.57 13.95 1.29
C ASP A 37 -4.84 15.29 1.45
N ASP A 38 -4.90 15.85 2.66
CA ASP A 38 -4.26 17.13 2.97
C ASP A 38 -2.72 17.01 2.98
N TRP A 39 -2.17 15.83 3.28
CA TRP A 39 -0.73 15.59 3.20
C TRP A 39 -0.23 15.58 1.77
N ASP A 40 -0.96 14.93 0.86
CA ASP A 40 -0.67 14.96 -0.57
C ASP A 40 -0.78 16.39 -1.14
N ARG A 41 -1.75 17.18 -0.67
CA ARG A 41 -1.89 18.59 -1.08
C ARG A 41 -0.68 19.41 -0.60
N ARG A 42 -0.22 19.17 0.63
CA ARG A 42 0.98 19.82 1.17
C ARG A 42 2.24 19.43 0.37
N LEU A 43 2.37 18.16 0.01
CA LEU A 43 3.48 17.66 -0.81
C LEU A 43 3.48 18.33 -2.19
N MET A 44 2.32 18.41 -2.85
CA MET A 44 2.18 19.09 -4.14
C MET A 44 2.62 20.56 -4.07
N ARG A 45 2.22 21.29 -3.03
CA ARG A 45 2.66 22.68 -2.82
C ARG A 45 4.18 22.76 -2.66
N ALA A 46 4.79 21.88 -1.86
CA ALA A 46 6.23 21.85 -1.69
C ALA A 46 6.98 21.57 -3.00
N PHE A 47 6.46 20.67 -3.85
CA PHE A 47 7.00 20.45 -5.19
C PHE A 47 6.86 21.69 -6.09
N MET A 48 5.69 22.33 -6.10
CA MET A 48 5.47 23.53 -6.91
C MET A 48 6.29 24.72 -6.43
N ASP A 49 6.52 24.86 -5.13
CA ASP A 49 7.45 25.85 -4.57
C ASP A 49 8.88 25.61 -5.03
N SER A 50 9.32 24.35 -5.04
CA SER A 50 10.65 24.00 -5.52
C SER A 50 10.80 24.14 -7.03
N LEU A 51 9.74 23.99 -7.82
CA LEU A 51 9.80 24.03 -9.29
C LEU A 51 9.60 25.44 -9.85
N MET A 52 8.60 26.17 -9.35
CA MET A 52 8.15 27.46 -9.87
C MET A 52 8.73 28.62 -9.06
N ASP A 53 9.86 29.17 -9.53
CA ASP A 53 10.52 30.34 -8.95
C ASP A 53 11.26 31.15 -10.03
N ASP A 54 11.65 32.38 -9.72
CA ASP A 54 12.40 33.28 -10.62
C ASP A 54 13.72 32.62 -11.10
N ASP A 55 14.34 31.78 -10.26
CA ASP A 55 15.54 30.99 -10.56
C ASP A 55 15.37 30.05 -11.76
N LEU A 56 14.14 29.71 -12.16
CA LEU A 56 13.87 28.86 -13.32
C LEU A 56 14.49 29.42 -14.62
N PHE A 57 14.66 30.74 -14.69
CA PHE A 57 15.26 31.42 -15.85
C PHE A 57 16.78 31.61 -15.73
N GLU A 58 17.37 31.30 -14.57
CA GLU A 58 18.78 31.52 -14.23
C GLU A 58 19.48 30.19 -13.86
N ASP A 59 19.46 29.21 -14.78
CA ASP A 59 20.17 27.93 -14.68
C ASP A 59 19.83 27.06 -13.45
N LYS A 60 18.52 26.91 -13.16
CA LYS A 60 18.03 26.01 -12.11
C LYS A 60 18.09 24.54 -12.52
N TYR A 61 18.48 23.68 -11.59
CA TYR A 61 18.31 22.24 -11.72
C TYR A 61 16.86 21.86 -11.42
N LEU A 62 16.16 21.29 -12.40
CA LEU A 62 14.80 20.77 -12.24
C LEU A 62 14.79 19.42 -11.52
N ALA A 63 15.87 18.65 -11.68
CA ALA A 63 16.15 17.43 -10.95
C ALA A 63 17.68 17.28 -10.79
N PRO A 64 18.17 16.43 -9.87
CA PRO A 64 19.60 16.17 -9.74
C PRO A 64 20.21 15.73 -11.08
N GLY A 65 21.10 16.56 -11.64
CA GLY A 65 21.73 16.30 -12.94
C GLY A 65 20.91 16.69 -14.17
N PHE A 66 19.74 17.32 -14.01
CA PHE A 66 18.93 17.84 -15.12
C PHE A 66 18.72 19.35 -14.99
N LEU A 67 19.44 20.12 -15.82
CA LEU A 67 19.35 21.57 -15.87
C LEU A 67 18.11 22.00 -16.66
N ALA A 68 17.43 23.04 -16.20
CA ALA A 68 16.37 23.68 -16.96
C ALA A 68 16.91 24.15 -18.33
N PRO A 69 16.24 23.81 -19.44
CA PRO A 69 16.65 24.29 -20.75
C PRO A 69 16.57 25.82 -20.80
N GLY A 70 17.73 26.47 -20.93
CA GLY A 70 17.82 27.92 -21.00
C GLY A 70 17.29 28.50 -22.31
N GLY A 71 16.58 29.63 -22.22
CA GLY A 71 16.10 30.40 -23.36
C GLY A 71 14.73 29.97 -23.92
N GLN A 72 14.20 30.78 -24.85
CA GLN A 72 12.96 30.48 -25.57
C GLN A 72 13.26 29.49 -26.70
N MET A 73 12.94 28.22 -26.49
CA MET A 73 13.09 27.17 -27.51
C MET A 73 11.75 26.79 -28.12
N THR A 74 11.79 26.17 -29.30
CA THR A 74 10.61 25.56 -29.91
C THR A 74 10.26 24.27 -29.18
N LEU A 75 8.98 23.87 -29.14
CA LEU A 75 8.53 22.60 -28.53
C LEU A 75 9.33 21.38 -29.03
N ALA A 76 9.71 21.36 -30.31
CA ALA A 76 10.52 20.28 -30.87
C ALA A 76 11.93 20.22 -30.25
N GLU A 77 12.56 21.37 -30.05
CA GLU A 77 13.88 21.47 -29.45
C GLU A 77 13.86 21.09 -27.97
N TYR A 78 12.80 21.46 -27.23
CA TYR A 78 12.60 20.98 -25.85
C TYR A 78 12.49 19.46 -25.77
N LYS A 79 11.78 18.82 -26.72
CA LYS A 79 11.68 17.34 -26.76
C LYS A 79 13.03 16.69 -27.02
N THR A 80 13.80 17.24 -27.96
CA THR A 80 15.16 16.76 -28.27
C THR A 80 16.07 16.92 -27.05
N TYR A 81 16.03 18.08 -26.38
CA TYR A 81 16.79 18.34 -25.16
C TYR A 81 16.47 17.33 -24.06
N ILE A 82 15.18 17.07 -23.80
CA ILE A 82 14.76 16.07 -22.81
C ILE A 82 15.30 14.69 -23.18
N SER A 83 15.21 14.28 -24.46
CA SER A 83 15.71 12.96 -24.88
C SER A 83 17.22 12.78 -24.78
N GLU A 84 17.99 13.87 -24.89
CA GLU A 84 19.45 13.83 -24.90
C GLU A 84 20.07 14.07 -23.52
N GLN A 85 19.46 14.91 -22.68
CA GLN A 85 20.01 15.37 -21.41
C GLN A 85 19.38 14.71 -20.17
N MET A 86 18.27 13.99 -20.31
CA MET A 86 17.64 13.33 -19.17
C MET A 86 18.50 12.15 -18.69
N PRO A 87 18.94 12.14 -17.42
CA PRO A 87 19.66 11.01 -16.85
C PRO A 87 18.74 9.78 -16.73
N PRO A 88 19.29 8.56 -16.57
CA PRO A 88 18.48 7.37 -16.33
C PRO A 88 17.59 7.57 -15.09
N GLU A 89 16.37 7.04 -15.17
CA GLU A 89 15.38 7.17 -14.09
C GLU A 89 15.95 6.64 -12.77
N ASN A 90 15.84 7.47 -11.72
CA ASN A 90 16.30 7.15 -10.37
C ASN A 90 15.31 7.78 -9.38
N PRO A 91 15.00 7.13 -8.25
CA PRO A 91 14.23 7.72 -7.15
C PRO A 91 14.56 9.18 -6.81
N TYR A 92 15.86 9.54 -6.85
CA TYR A 92 16.31 10.91 -6.57
C TYR A 92 15.72 11.96 -7.50
N LEU A 93 15.42 11.62 -8.76
CA LEU A 93 14.79 12.55 -9.71
C LEU A 93 13.38 12.96 -9.27
N PHE A 94 12.73 12.11 -8.48
CA PHE A 94 11.38 12.32 -7.96
C PHE A 94 11.39 12.82 -6.51
N GLY A 95 12.56 13.15 -5.94
CA GLY A 95 12.70 13.55 -4.54
C GLY A 95 12.58 12.39 -3.55
N LEU A 96 12.69 11.14 -4.02
CA LEU A 96 12.62 9.95 -3.18
C LEU A 96 14.00 9.45 -2.78
N HIS A 97 14.06 8.75 -1.65
CA HIS A 97 15.27 8.07 -1.18
C HIS A 97 15.53 6.79 -2.00
N PRO A 98 16.77 6.40 -2.32
CA PRO A 98 17.07 5.21 -3.14
C PRO A 98 16.45 3.91 -2.65
N ASN A 99 16.24 3.79 -1.32
CA ASN A 99 15.57 2.64 -0.74
C ASN A 99 14.16 2.40 -1.29
N SER A 100 13.49 3.42 -1.87
CA SER A 100 12.19 3.23 -2.51
C SER A 100 12.27 2.30 -3.72
N GLU A 101 13.39 2.31 -4.45
CA GLU A 101 13.63 1.38 -5.56
C GLU A 101 13.76 -0.06 -5.06
N ILE A 102 14.42 -0.26 -3.91
CA ILE A 102 14.54 -1.58 -3.30
C ILE A 102 13.15 -2.11 -2.92
N SER A 103 12.32 -1.28 -2.27
CA SER A 103 10.94 -1.66 -1.94
C SER A 103 10.13 -1.99 -3.20
N PHE A 104 10.18 -1.13 -4.22
CA PHE A 104 9.48 -1.34 -5.47
C PHE A 104 9.90 -2.65 -6.18
N LEU A 105 11.21 -2.91 -6.29
CA LEU A 105 11.72 -4.13 -6.89
C LEU A 105 11.36 -5.37 -6.06
N THR A 106 11.34 -5.24 -4.74
CA THR A 106 10.91 -6.32 -3.83
C THR A 106 9.43 -6.65 -4.04
N ASP A 107 8.57 -5.64 -4.13
CA ASP A 107 7.14 -5.82 -4.35
C ASP A 107 6.86 -6.41 -5.74
N GLN A 108 7.60 -5.97 -6.77
CA GLN A 108 7.52 -6.54 -8.10
C GLN A 108 7.97 -8.00 -8.12
N ALA A 109 9.07 -8.33 -7.42
CA ALA A 109 9.55 -9.71 -7.29
C ALA A 109 8.54 -10.59 -6.54
N ASN A 110 7.95 -10.10 -5.45
CA ASN A 110 6.91 -10.82 -4.70
C ASN A 110 5.65 -11.06 -5.55
N THR A 111 5.25 -10.08 -6.36
CA THR A 111 4.14 -10.21 -7.31
C THR A 111 4.46 -11.26 -8.37
N LEU A 112 5.66 -11.23 -8.94
CA LEU A 112 6.12 -12.23 -9.90
C LEU A 112 6.10 -13.63 -9.28
N LEU A 113 6.71 -13.82 -8.10
CA LEU A 113 6.74 -15.11 -7.43
C LEU A 113 5.33 -15.62 -7.10
N SER A 114 4.45 -14.73 -6.64
CA SER A 114 3.04 -15.05 -6.38
C SER A 114 2.33 -15.54 -7.64
N THR A 115 2.47 -14.82 -8.76
CA THR A 115 1.83 -15.22 -10.03
C THR A 115 2.39 -16.54 -10.57
N VAL A 116 3.70 -16.80 -10.41
CA VAL A 116 4.32 -18.08 -10.77
C VAL A 116 3.76 -19.21 -9.93
N PHE A 117 3.60 -19.00 -8.62
CA PHE A 117 3.06 -20.00 -7.72
C PHE A 117 1.57 -20.27 -7.99
N GLU A 118 0.78 -19.25 -8.33
CA GLU A 118 -0.62 -19.38 -8.75
C GLU A 118 -0.78 -20.15 -10.08
N MET A 119 0.23 -20.10 -10.97
CA MET A 119 0.23 -20.86 -12.23
C MET A 119 0.56 -22.36 -12.06
N GLN A 120 0.99 -22.81 -10.87
CA GLN A 120 1.33 -24.21 -10.64
C GLN A 120 0.07 -25.11 -10.75
N PRO A 121 0.12 -26.24 -11.48
CA PRO A 121 -1.05 -27.10 -11.66
C PRO A 121 -1.54 -27.65 -10.32
N ARG A 122 -2.79 -27.33 -9.97
CA ARG A 122 -3.46 -27.74 -8.72
C ARG A 122 -3.60 -29.25 -8.53
N SER A 123 -3.48 -30.04 -9.61
CA SER A 123 -3.60 -31.50 -9.61
C SER A 123 -2.32 -32.24 -10.07
N GLY A 124 -1.19 -31.55 -10.15
CA GLY A 124 0.08 -32.09 -10.69
C GLY A 124 1.14 -32.38 -9.63
N GLY A 125 0.86 -33.27 -8.67
CA GLY A 125 1.87 -33.79 -7.75
C GLY A 125 2.59 -34.99 -8.35
N THR A 126 3.91 -34.90 -8.53
CA THR A 126 4.77 -36.09 -8.68
C THR A 126 4.75 -36.87 -7.37
N SER A 127 4.81 -38.20 -7.45
CA SER A 127 4.59 -39.15 -6.36
C SER A 127 5.55 -39.08 -5.16
N ASP A 128 6.39 -38.05 -5.07
CA ASP A 128 7.51 -37.94 -4.13
C ASP A 128 7.53 -36.59 -3.37
N GLY A 129 6.54 -35.72 -3.57
CA GLY A 129 6.36 -34.47 -2.82
C GLY A 129 5.15 -34.51 -1.88
N ALA A 130 5.20 -33.75 -0.78
CA ALA A 130 4.06 -33.58 0.13
C ALA A 130 2.84 -33.11 -0.67
N SER A 131 1.69 -33.76 -0.46
CA SER A 131 0.48 -33.36 -1.15
C SER A 131 0.03 -31.99 -0.66
N ARG A 132 -0.74 -31.28 -1.49
CA ARG A 132 -1.35 -30.00 -1.10
C ARG A 132 -2.12 -30.12 0.22
N GLU A 133 -2.82 -31.23 0.42
CA GLU A 133 -3.54 -31.50 1.65
C GLU A 133 -2.61 -31.70 2.86
N ASP A 134 -1.44 -32.31 2.66
CA ASP A 134 -0.47 -32.51 3.75
C ASP A 134 0.11 -31.17 4.23
N VAL A 135 0.46 -30.27 3.29
CA VAL A 135 0.93 -28.91 3.62
C VAL A 135 -0.14 -28.11 4.36
N ILE A 136 -1.40 -28.23 3.93
CA ILE A 136 -2.52 -27.56 4.62
C ILE A 136 -2.73 -28.16 6.02
N LYS A 137 -2.61 -29.49 6.18
CA LYS A 137 -2.74 -30.15 7.49
C LYS A 137 -1.63 -29.73 8.45
N GLU A 138 -0.38 -29.66 7.98
CA GLU A 138 0.77 -29.22 8.77
C GLU A 138 0.61 -27.75 9.20
N SER A 139 0.30 -26.85 8.26
CA SER A 139 0.05 -25.44 8.61
C SER A 139 -1.14 -25.26 9.54
N LEU A 140 -2.21 -26.04 9.37
CA LEU A 140 -3.36 -26.04 10.26
C LEU A 140 -2.98 -26.45 11.69
N THR A 141 -2.19 -27.52 11.85
CA THR A 141 -1.73 -27.96 13.18
C THR A 141 -0.81 -26.92 13.82
N ASP A 142 0.13 -26.37 13.06
CA ASP A 142 1.08 -25.37 13.56
C ASP A 142 0.35 -24.10 14.05
N ILE A 143 -0.65 -23.63 13.29
CA ILE A 143 -1.41 -22.44 13.66
C ILE A 143 -2.31 -22.72 14.88
N LEU A 144 -2.96 -23.88 14.93
CA LEU A 144 -3.79 -24.26 16.08
C LEU A 144 -2.97 -24.40 17.36
N ASP A 145 -1.77 -24.97 17.29
CA ASP A 145 -0.87 -25.14 18.43
C ASP A 145 -0.25 -23.81 18.89
N ALA A 146 -0.04 -22.87 17.96
CA ALA A 146 0.45 -21.53 18.27
C ALA A 146 -0.64 -20.57 18.79
N LEU A 147 -1.92 -20.93 18.67
CA LEU A 147 -3.03 -20.04 19.00
C LEU A 147 -3.16 -19.89 20.52
N PRO A 148 -3.09 -18.66 21.08
CA PRO A 148 -3.24 -18.46 22.51
C PRO A 148 -4.68 -18.75 22.98
N GLU A 149 -4.83 -18.95 24.28
CA GLU A 149 -6.14 -19.03 24.92
C GLU A 149 -6.86 -17.67 24.89
N ASN A 150 -8.20 -17.72 24.88
CA ASN A 150 -9.01 -16.51 24.96
C ASN A 150 -8.79 -15.82 26.31
N PHE A 151 -8.83 -14.49 26.30
CA PHE A 151 -8.83 -13.70 27.52
C PHE A 151 -10.09 -13.97 28.33
N ASP A 152 -9.92 -14.36 29.60
CA ASP A 152 -11.04 -14.46 30.53
C ASP A 152 -11.53 -13.06 30.92
N MET A 153 -12.54 -12.58 30.21
CA MET A 153 -13.11 -11.27 30.45
C MET A 153 -13.74 -11.14 31.84
N LEU A 154 -14.18 -12.24 32.46
CA LEU A 154 -14.76 -12.20 33.81
C LEU A 154 -13.66 -11.92 34.83
N ASP A 155 -12.57 -12.71 34.82
CA ASP A 155 -11.42 -12.47 35.72
C ASP A 155 -10.82 -11.07 35.52
N ILE A 156 -10.64 -10.66 34.27
CA ILE A 156 -10.07 -9.33 33.96
C ILE A 156 -10.98 -8.21 34.46
N THR A 157 -12.30 -8.35 34.31
CA THR A 157 -13.24 -7.30 34.76
C THR A 157 -13.43 -7.23 36.26
N GLU A 158 -13.35 -8.37 36.97
CA GLU A 158 -13.42 -8.43 38.43
C GLU A 158 -12.20 -7.81 39.11
N ARG A 159 -11.03 -7.87 38.46
CA ARG A 159 -9.77 -7.32 38.98
C ARG A 159 -9.62 -5.80 38.79
N ILE A 160 -10.58 -5.16 38.11
CA ILE A 160 -10.55 -3.72 37.84
C ILE A 160 -11.26 -2.97 38.97
N GLU A 161 -10.49 -2.24 39.77
CA GLU A 161 -11.01 -1.40 40.85
C GLU A 161 -11.59 -0.07 40.32
N GLU A 162 -10.97 0.54 39.31
CA GLU A 162 -11.41 1.81 38.73
C GLU A 162 -11.45 1.75 37.19
N ARG A 163 -12.62 2.07 36.60
CA ARG A 163 -12.81 2.10 35.15
C ARG A 163 -12.46 3.47 34.58
N THR A 164 -11.20 3.65 34.22
CA THR A 164 -10.75 4.81 33.44
C THR A 164 -11.03 4.62 31.93
N PRO A 165 -10.99 5.69 31.11
CA PRO A 165 -11.13 5.56 29.66
C PRO A 165 -10.10 4.60 29.03
N TYR A 166 -8.85 4.60 29.50
CA TYR A 166 -7.81 3.68 29.03
C TYR A 166 -8.14 2.22 29.34
N VAL A 167 -8.65 1.95 30.54
CA VAL A 167 -9.07 0.59 30.94
C VAL A 167 -10.25 0.11 30.08
N SER A 168 -11.19 1.00 29.76
CA SER A 168 -12.31 0.69 28.87
C SER A 168 -11.84 0.32 27.46
N VAL A 169 -10.85 1.05 26.92
CA VAL A 169 -10.23 0.70 25.63
C VAL A 169 -9.55 -0.66 25.71
N CYS A 170 -8.72 -0.92 26.73
CA CYS A 170 -8.08 -2.24 26.88
C CYS A 170 -9.09 -3.39 26.95
N LEU A 171 -10.21 -3.22 27.65
CA LEU A 171 -11.27 -4.24 27.69
C LEU A 171 -11.90 -4.48 26.30
N GLN A 172 -12.11 -3.42 25.52
CA GLN A 172 -12.62 -3.54 24.15
C GLN A 172 -11.61 -4.24 23.23
N GLU A 173 -10.32 -3.92 23.37
CA GLU A 173 -9.24 -4.59 22.62
C GLU A 173 -9.16 -6.08 22.96
N CYS A 174 -9.29 -6.46 24.24
CA CYS A 174 -9.37 -7.86 24.66
C CYS A 174 -10.59 -8.58 24.08
N GLN A 175 -11.76 -7.93 24.07
CA GLN A 175 -12.97 -8.50 23.45
C GLN A 175 -12.79 -8.68 21.94
N ARG A 176 -12.19 -7.71 21.26
CA ARG A 176 -11.91 -7.80 19.83
C ARG A 176 -10.91 -8.90 19.51
N MET A 177 -9.86 -9.06 20.31
CA MET A 177 -8.93 -10.16 20.18
C MET A 177 -9.61 -11.51 20.40
N ASN A 178 -10.50 -11.63 21.38
CA ASN A 178 -11.27 -12.86 21.60
C ASN A 178 -12.19 -13.20 20.42
N MET A 179 -12.78 -12.20 19.75
CA MET A 179 -13.54 -12.44 18.53
C MET A 179 -12.65 -13.02 17.42
N LEU A 180 -11.47 -12.43 17.20
CA LEU A 180 -10.50 -12.94 16.22
C LEU A 180 -10.04 -14.37 16.55
N LEU A 181 -9.61 -14.63 17.80
CA LEU A 181 -9.17 -15.95 18.24
C LEU A 181 -10.29 -16.99 18.12
N GLY A 182 -11.53 -16.60 18.44
CA GLY A 182 -12.72 -17.44 18.28
C GLY A 182 -12.95 -17.84 16.83
N GLU A 183 -12.97 -16.87 15.92
CA GLU A 183 -13.15 -17.12 14.48
C GLU A 183 -12.02 -17.95 13.87
N MET A 184 -10.76 -17.68 14.23
CA MET A 184 -9.62 -18.50 13.80
C MET A 184 -9.75 -19.94 14.29
N ARG A 185 -10.10 -20.14 15.57
CA ARG A 185 -10.23 -21.48 16.14
C ARG A 185 -11.39 -22.26 15.52
N LEU A 186 -12.54 -21.63 15.34
CA LEU A 186 -13.71 -22.25 14.71
C LEU A 186 -13.40 -22.64 13.27
N SER A 187 -12.92 -21.70 12.45
CA SER A 187 -12.63 -21.95 11.03
C SER A 187 -11.57 -23.04 10.82
N LEU A 188 -10.52 -23.09 11.64
CA LEU A 188 -9.50 -24.15 11.59
C LEU A 188 -10.03 -25.51 12.03
N GLN A 189 -10.87 -25.57 13.08
CA GLN A 189 -11.48 -26.82 13.54
C GLN A 189 -12.47 -27.38 12.51
N GLU A 190 -13.29 -26.53 11.92
CA GLU A 190 -14.22 -26.92 10.86
C GLU A 190 -13.47 -27.42 9.63
N LEU A 191 -12.36 -26.75 9.24
CA LEU A 191 -11.51 -27.21 8.15
C LEU A 191 -10.86 -28.57 8.48
N ALA A 192 -10.41 -28.79 9.70
CA ALA A 192 -9.86 -30.09 10.12
C ALA A 192 -10.89 -31.23 9.99
N LEU A 193 -12.15 -30.98 10.35
CA LEU A 193 -13.25 -31.92 10.17
C LEU A 193 -13.57 -32.14 8.68
N GLY A 194 -13.53 -31.08 7.87
CA GLY A 194 -13.69 -31.16 6.42
C GLY A 194 -12.62 -32.02 5.76
N LEU A 195 -11.35 -31.83 6.11
CA LEU A 195 -10.21 -32.61 5.61
C LEU A 195 -10.23 -34.07 6.05
N LYS A 196 -10.87 -34.37 7.19
CA LYS A 196 -11.09 -35.74 7.67
C LYS A 196 -12.27 -36.43 6.96
N GLY A 197 -13.12 -35.67 6.27
CA GLY A 197 -14.33 -36.13 5.60
C GLY A 197 -15.56 -36.23 6.52
N ASP A 198 -15.47 -35.71 7.75
CA ASP A 198 -16.58 -35.68 8.71
C ASP A 198 -17.57 -34.55 8.37
N LEU A 199 -17.14 -33.52 7.62
CA LEU A 199 -17.95 -32.41 7.15
C LEU A 199 -17.76 -32.19 5.65
N THR A 200 -18.82 -31.76 4.95
CA THR A 200 -18.71 -31.39 3.53
C THR A 200 -17.99 -30.05 3.40
N ILE A 201 -16.92 -30.02 2.60
CA ILE A 201 -16.15 -28.79 2.34
C ILE A 201 -17.08 -27.73 1.74
N SER A 202 -17.10 -26.55 2.36
CA SER A 202 -17.84 -25.38 1.90
C SER A 202 -16.93 -24.40 1.16
N GLU A 203 -17.51 -23.45 0.42
CA GLU A 203 -16.76 -22.40 -0.29
C GLU A 203 -15.82 -21.60 0.66
N GLY A 204 -16.29 -21.30 1.88
CA GLY A 204 -15.46 -20.62 2.88
C GLY A 204 -14.24 -21.44 3.32
N MET A 205 -14.37 -22.77 3.37
CA MET A 205 -13.25 -23.67 3.68
C MET A 205 -12.27 -23.75 2.50
N GLU A 206 -12.75 -23.73 1.26
CA GLU A 206 -11.87 -23.71 0.09
C GLU A 206 -11.02 -22.45 0.04
N LEU A 207 -11.62 -21.28 0.31
CA LEU A 207 -10.89 -20.01 0.40
C LEU A 207 -9.86 -20.03 1.54
N LEU A 208 -10.22 -20.59 2.70
CA LEU A 208 -9.31 -20.78 3.82
C LEU A 208 -8.14 -21.71 3.44
N MET A 209 -8.41 -22.83 2.76
CA MET A 209 -7.40 -23.76 2.27
C MET A 209 -6.46 -23.12 1.25
N ASP A 210 -6.98 -22.32 0.33
CA ASP A 210 -6.18 -21.54 -0.63
C ASP A 210 -5.29 -20.54 0.11
N GLY A 211 -5.82 -19.81 1.09
CA GLY A 211 -5.06 -18.87 1.92
C GLY A 211 -3.91 -19.55 2.68
N LEU A 212 -4.20 -20.65 3.38
CA LEU A 212 -3.20 -21.43 4.11
C LEU A 212 -2.11 -21.99 3.19
N PHE A 213 -2.51 -22.56 2.05
CA PHE A 213 -1.55 -23.10 1.08
C PHE A 213 -0.65 -22.02 0.47
N MET A 214 -1.20 -20.83 0.22
CA MET A 214 -0.48 -19.66 -0.33
C MET A 214 0.29 -18.88 0.74
N SER A 215 0.24 -19.30 2.02
CA SER A 215 0.79 -18.56 3.17
C SER A 215 0.30 -17.10 3.23
N ARG A 216 -0.96 -16.86 2.84
CA ARG A 216 -1.63 -15.55 2.90
C ARG A 216 -2.62 -15.54 4.07
N VAL A 217 -2.85 -14.37 4.65
CA VAL A 217 -3.88 -14.18 5.69
C VAL A 217 -5.26 -14.38 5.04
N PRO A 218 -6.08 -15.33 5.51
CA PRO A 218 -7.45 -15.53 5.04
C PRO A 218 -8.34 -14.30 5.26
N ASP A 219 -9.18 -13.98 4.28
CA ASP A 219 -10.07 -12.81 4.32
C ASP A 219 -11.04 -12.83 5.50
N CYS A 220 -11.51 -14.02 5.90
CA CYS A 220 -12.39 -14.17 7.06
C CYS A 220 -11.73 -13.69 8.36
N TRP A 221 -10.42 -13.89 8.50
CA TRP A 221 -9.65 -13.40 9.65
C TRP A 221 -9.38 -11.91 9.52
N ALA A 222 -9.03 -11.43 8.33
CA ALA A 222 -8.77 -10.01 8.06
C ALA A 222 -9.98 -9.12 8.39
N ASN A 223 -11.20 -9.59 8.14
CA ASN A 223 -12.43 -8.85 8.43
C ASN A 223 -12.68 -8.61 9.94
N VAL A 224 -12.17 -9.49 10.80
CA VAL A 224 -12.34 -9.42 12.26
C VAL A 224 -11.09 -8.85 12.93
N ALA A 225 -9.94 -9.00 12.29
CA ALA A 225 -8.66 -8.47 12.73
C ALA A 225 -8.62 -6.93 12.70
N TYR A 226 -7.54 -6.38 13.25
CA TYR A 226 -7.19 -4.98 13.01
C TYR A 226 -6.71 -4.83 11.57
N PRO A 227 -6.90 -3.66 10.94
CA PRO A 227 -6.29 -3.39 9.64
C PRO A 227 -4.77 -3.57 9.74
N SER A 228 -4.24 -4.68 9.24
CA SER A 228 -2.82 -4.93 9.10
C SER A 228 -2.41 -4.63 7.65
N TYR A 229 -1.28 -3.94 7.48
CA TYR A 229 -0.65 -3.74 6.16
C TYR A 229 0.08 -5.00 5.65
N LYS A 230 -0.24 -6.16 6.21
CA LYS A 230 0.28 -7.49 5.86
C LYS A 230 -0.85 -8.49 5.88
#